data_AF-A0A7C6IAD1-F1
#
_entry.id   AF-A0A7C6IAD1-F1
#
_cell.length_a   1.000
_cell.length_b   1.000
_cell.length_c   1.000
_cell.angle_alpha   90.00
_cell.angle_beta   90.00
_cell.angle_gamma   90.00
#
_symmetry.space_group_name_H-M   'P 1'
#
loop_
_entity.id
_entity.type
_entity.pdbx_description
1 polymer ?
#
loop_
_entity_poly.entity_id
_entity_poly.type
_entity_poly.pdbx_seq_one_letter_code
_entity_poly.pdbx_strand_id
1 'polypeptide(L)'
;MGNPDDVKDDLPEFANNFVGWFKSSLGQELEKISGKPPVINQIEDSLLTFVPLQLSEKSIIKIPLPDTTFEAPGIAFFIHPIKVLRHNDLPNNRQSTRLPNHQLIFSARYSAIDTESKKILAYGILYSSQTFHFAMTKGDWENAIEELAEELLEGTPL
;
A
#
# COMPACT_ATOMS: atom_id res chain seq x y z
N MET A 1 5.69 -7.03 3.93
CA MET A 1 6.51 -7.74 2.92
C MET A 1 5.79 -9.02 2.54
N GLY A 2 5.60 -9.28 1.24
CA GLY A 2 4.99 -10.52 0.77
C GLY A 2 5.86 -11.74 1.10
N ASN A 3 5.27 -12.92 0.98
CA ASN A 3 6.03 -14.16 1.08
C ASN A 3 7.12 -14.15 -0.02
N PRO A 4 8.41 -14.26 0.34
CA PRO A 4 9.49 -14.26 -0.65
C PRO A 4 9.32 -15.33 -1.74
N ASP A 5 8.60 -16.41 -1.45
CA ASP A 5 8.30 -17.46 -2.42
C ASP A 5 7.28 -17.00 -3.47
N ASP A 6 6.20 -16.30 -3.07
CA ASP A 6 5.22 -15.73 -4.02
C ASP A 6 5.92 -14.72 -4.96
N VAL A 7 6.79 -13.86 -4.41
CA VAL A 7 7.53 -12.89 -5.25
C VAL A 7 8.47 -13.60 -6.22
N LYS A 8 9.12 -14.69 -5.83
CA LYS A 8 10.00 -15.46 -6.73
C LYS A 8 9.23 -16.15 -7.83
N ASP A 9 8.05 -16.68 -7.51
CA ASP A 9 7.21 -17.41 -8.46
C ASP A 9 6.56 -16.46 -9.48
N ASP A 10 6.04 -15.32 -9.02
CA ASP A 10 5.24 -14.42 -9.83
C ASP A 10 6.07 -13.28 -10.47
N LEU A 11 7.17 -12.88 -9.81
CA LEU A 11 8.06 -11.78 -10.21
C LEU A 11 9.55 -12.20 -10.10
N PRO A 12 9.99 -13.26 -10.79
CA PRO A 12 11.34 -13.82 -10.63
C PRO A 12 12.46 -12.81 -10.92
N GLU A 13 12.22 -11.88 -11.85
CA GLU A 13 13.14 -10.79 -12.20
C GLU A 13 13.34 -9.77 -11.06
N PHE A 14 12.39 -9.66 -10.14
CA PHE A 14 12.42 -8.74 -9.01
C PHE A 14 12.60 -9.43 -7.66
N ALA A 15 12.77 -10.75 -7.61
CA ALA A 15 12.92 -11.51 -6.36
C ALA A 15 13.99 -10.93 -5.41
N ASN A 16 15.09 -10.43 -5.96
CA ASN A 16 16.20 -9.84 -5.19
C ASN A 16 16.10 -8.32 -5.02
N ASN A 17 15.13 -7.65 -5.66
CA ASN A 17 14.96 -6.19 -5.64
C ASN A 17 13.48 -5.77 -5.61
N PHE A 18 12.63 -6.55 -4.95
CA PHE A 18 11.19 -6.33 -4.96
C PHE A 18 10.84 -4.94 -4.40
N VAL A 19 11.52 -4.52 -3.33
CA VAL A 19 11.31 -3.20 -2.72
C VAL A 19 11.67 -2.09 -3.70
N GLY A 20 12.78 -2.22 -4.44
CA GLY A 20 13.18 -1.23 -5.43
C GLY A 20 12.18 -1.12 -6.57
N TRP A 21 11.72 -2.27 -7.09
CA TRP A 21 10.67 -2.33 -8.11
C TRP A 21 9.35 -1.72 -7.60
N PHE A 22 8.87 -2.15 -6.43
CA PHE A 22 7.62 -1.67 -5.84
C PHE A 22 7.64 -0.16 -5.63
N LYS A 23 8.74 0.39 -5.10
CA LYS A 23 8.91 1.84 -4.95
C LYS A 23 8.87 2.57 -6.29
N SER A 24 9.51 2.03 -7.31
CA SER A 24 9.52 2.62 -8.65
C SER A 24 8.12 2.61 -9.26
N SER A 25 7.41 1.48 -9.19
CA SER A 25 6.04 1.36 -9.72
C SER A 25 5.07 2.28 -9.00
N LEU A 26 5.09 2.31 -7.66
CA LEU A 26 4.25 3.22 -6.89
C LEU A 26 4.55 4.69 -7.22
N GLY A 27 5.82 5.05 -7.40
CA GLY A 27 6.21 6.41 -7.79
C GLY A 27 5.69 6.82 -9.16
N GLN A 28 5.73 5.91 -10.14
CA GLN A 28 5.18 6.16 -11.48
C GLN A 28 3.67 6.38 -11.45
N GLU A 29 2.92 5.56 -10.71
CA GLU A 29 1.47 5.73 -10.60
C GLU A 29 1.09 7.01 -9.85
N LEU A 30 1.78 7.33 -8.75
CA LEU A 30 1.58 8.60 -8.03
C LEU A 30 1.91 9.82 -8.90
N GLU A 31 2.95 9.77 -9.73
CA GLU A 31 3.28 10.85 -10.68
C GLU A 31 2.22 11.00 -11.76
N LYS A 32 1.74 9.89 -12.32
CA LYS A 32 0.67 9.85 -13.32
C LYS A 32 -0.62 10.49 -12.79
N ILE A 33 -1.00 10.19 -11.54
CA ILE A 33 -2.23 10.71 -10.92
C ILE A 33 -2.06 12.18 -10.50
N SER A 34 -0.96 12.51 -9.80
CA SER A 34 -0.76 13.86 -9.25
C SER A 34 -0.21 14.89 -10.25
N GLY A 35 0.34 14.44 -11.38
CA GLY A 35 1.07 15.26 -12.35
C GLY A 35 2.41 15.80 -11.83
N LYS A 36 2.91 15.31 -10.69
CA LYS A 36 4.17 15.74 -10.07
C LYS A 36 5.00 14.52 -9.64
N PRO A 37 6.31 14.50 -9.90
CA PRO A 37 7.16 13.39 -9.47
C PRO A 37 7.27 13.35 -7.94
N PRO A 38 6.87 12.26 -7.26
CA PRO A 38 7.03 12.14 -5.82
C PRO A 38 8.45 11.73 -5.45
N VAL A 39 8.88 12.09 -4.23
CA VAL A 39 10.10 11.54 -3.63
C VAL A 39 9.71 10.40 -2.68
N ILE A 40 10.10 9.17 -3.02
CA ILE A 40 9.77 7.98 -2.21
C ILE A 40 11.00 7.49 -1.44
N ASN A 41 10.94 7.67 -0.12
CA ASN A 41 11.97 7.21 0.80
C ASN A 41 11.48 6.01 1.62
N GLN A 42 12.37 5.06 1.84
CA GLN A 42 12.15 4.03 2.84
C GLN A 42 12.81 4.51 4.13
N ILE A 43 12.06 4.48 5.22
CA ILE A 43 12.53 4.86 6.55
C ILE A 43 12.34 3.70 7.51
N GLU A 44 13.15 3.65 8.56
CA GLU A 44 13.02 2.64 9.60
C GLU A 44 11.84 2.96 10.54
N ASP A 45 11.19 1.91 11.06
CA ASP A 45 10.11 2.05 12.03
C ASP A 45 10.55 2.78 13.32
N SER A 46 11.85 2.75 13.63
CA SER A 46 12.46 3.46 14.77
C SER A 46 12.36 4.99 14.67
N LEU A 47 12.11 5.52 13.47
CA LEU A 47 11.95 6.96 13.20
C LEU A 47 10.48 7.39 13.19
N LEU A 48 9.57 6.47 13.51
CA LEU A 48 8.14 6.67 13.50
C LEU A 48 7.55 6.45 14.90
N THR A 49 6.74 7.40 15.35
CA THR A 49 5.82 7.20 16.46
C THR A 49 4.46 6.76 15.94
N PHE A 50 3.91 5.70 16.54
CA PHE A 50 2.58 5.19 16.22
C PHE A 50 1.51 5.79 17.12
N VAL A 51 0.77 6.76 16.60
CA VAL A 51 -0.25 7.50 17.36
C VAL A 51 -1.62 6.85 17.18
N PRO A 52 -2.34 6.52 18.28
CA PRO A 52 -3.71 6.04 18.21
C PRO A 52 -4.66 7.21 17.89
N LEU A 53 -5.37 7.11 16.77
CA LEU A 53 -6.42 8.04 16.34
C LEU A 53 -7.75 7.33 16.13
N GLN A 54 -8.84 8.06 16.28
CA GLN A 54 -10.18 7.54 16.09
C GLN A 54 -10.50 7.40 14.59
N LEU A 55 -10.79 6.20 14.10
CA LEU A 55 -11.19 5.98 12.71
C LEU A 55 -12.72 6.01 12.52
N SER A 56 -13.46 5.51 13.51
CA SER A 56 -14.93 5.55 13.58
C SER A 56 -15.37 5.58 15.04
N GLU A 57 -16.65 5.73 15.36
CA GLU A 57 -17.15 5.74 16.75
C GLU A 57 -16.65 4.58 17.63
N LYS A 58 -16.34 3.43 17.02
CA LYS A 58 -15.98 2.19 17.73
C LYS A 58 -14.57 1.69 17.41
N SER A 59 -13.81 2.39 16.57
CA SER A 59 -12.50 1.91 16.13
C SER A 59 -11.40 2.95 16.26
N ILE A 60 -10.28 2.49 16.81
CA ILE A 60 -9.02 3.23 16.92
C ILE A 60 -8.02 2.58 15.99
N ILE A 61 -7.30 3.40 15.23
CA ILE A 61 -6.21 3.00 14.36
C ILE A 61 -4.89 3.61 14.88
N LYS A 62 -3.80 2.85 14.81
CA LYS A 62 -2.46 3.39 15.06
C LYS A 62 -1.85 3.81 13.74
N ILE A 63 -1.67 5.12 13.56
CA ILE A 63 -1.12 5.70 12.34
C ILE A 63 0.37 5.99 12.52
N PRO A 64 1.20 5.82 11.47
CA PRO A 64 2.60 6.21 11.52
C PRO A 64 2.68 7.75 11.51
N LEU A 65 3.41 8.34 12.45
CA LEU A 65 3.81 9.74 12.38
C LEU A 65 5.32 9.82 12.55
N PRO A 66 5.98 10.74 11.85
CA PRO A 66 7.42 10.90 11.94
C PRO A 66 7.84 11.64 13.20
N ASP A 67 8.96 11.22 13.78
CA ASP A 67 9.57 11.86 14.95
C ASP A 67 10.43 13.08 14.56
N THR A 68 10.82 13.16 13.30
CA THR A 68 11.77 14.15 12.78
C THR A 68 11.09 15.24 11.95
N THR A 69 11.72 16.41 11.92
CA THR A 69 11.33 17.53 11.04
C THR A 69 11.67 17.22 9.58
N PHE A 70 10.79 17.60 8.65
CA PHE A 70 11.03 17.50 7.21
C PHE A 70 11.66 18.77 6.69
N GLU A 71 12.66 18.62 5.84
CA GLU A 71 13.37 19.74 5.24
C GLU A 71 12.65 20.30 4.00
N ALA A 72 11.79 19.51 3.36
CA ALA A 72 11.08 19.89 2.15
C ALA A 72 9.64 20.36 2.45
N PRO A 73 9.21 21.54 1.94
CA PRO A 73 7.84 21.99 2.05
C PRO A 73 6.91 21.13 1.18
N GLY A 74 5.67 20.92 1.65
CA GLY A 74 4.63 20.19 0.92
C GLY A 74 3.90 19.17 1.78
N ILE A 75 3.39 18.13 1.12
CA ILE A 75 2.60 17.07 1.76
C ILE A 75 3.45 15.80 1.76
N ALA A 76 3.63 15.21 2.95
CA ALA A 76 4.30 13.94 3.13
C ALA A 76 3.30 12.85 3.52
N PHE A 77 3.35 11.72 2.80
CA PHE A 77 2.59 10.52 3.11
C PHE A 77 3.48 9.50 3.81
N PHE A 78 3.05 9.02 4.99
CA PHE A 78 3.69 7.93 5.71
C PHE A 78 2.83 6.70 5.58
N ILE A 79 3.37 5.61 5.02
CA ILE A 79 2.63 4.38 4.74
C ILE A 79 3.28 3.25 5.52
N HIS A 80 2.56 2.64 6.47
CA HIS A 80 3.11 1.61 7.34
C HIS A 80 2.07 0.57 7.83
N PRO A 81 2.44 -0.72 7.90
CA PRO A 81 3.31 -1.42 6.96
C PRO A 81 2.51 -1.79 5.71
N ILE A 82 3.13 -1.85 4.53
CA ILE A 82 2.49 -2.46 3.35
C ILE A 82 2.54 -3.98 3.53
N LYS A 83 1.37 -4.53 3.89
CA LYS A 83 1.15 -5.97 3.98
C LYS A 83 0.69 -6.47 2.62
N VAL A 84 1.30 -7.54 2.18
CA VAL A 84 0.91 -8.26 0.98
C VAL A 84 0.36 -9.61 1.44
N LEU A 85 -0.85 -9.93 1.03
CA LEU A 85 -1.54 -11.17 1.41
C LEU A 85 -2.04 -11.86 0.14
N ARG A 86 -1.93 -13.18 0.14
CA ARG A 86 -2.59 -14.04 -0.85
C ARG A 86 -3.77 -14.73 -0.17
N HIS A 87 -4.97 -14.55 -0.70
CA HIS A 87 -6.18 -15.20 -0.22
C HIS A 87 -6.72 -16.17 -1.26
N ASN A 88 -7.26 -17.30 -0.82
CA ASN A 88 -7.89 -18.31 -1.67
C ASN A 88 -9.36 -18.43 -1.26
N ASP A 89 -10.25 -17.84 -2.04
CA ASP A 89 -11.69 -18.02 -1.89
C ASP A 89 -12.07 -19.40 -2.44
N LEU A 90 -12.14 -20.38 -1.55
CA LEU A 90 -12.72 -21.68 -1.87
C LEU A 90 -14.25 -21.55 -1.90
N PRO A 91 -14.94 -21.95 -2.97
CA PRO A 91 -16.39 -21.95 -2.97
C PRO A 91 -16.92 -22.86 -1.85
N ASN A 92 -17.79 -22.32 -0.98
CA ASN A 92 -18.36 -23.00 0.19
C ASN A 92 -19.13 -24.30 -0.10
N ASN A 93 -19.34 -24.65 -1.37
CA ASN A 93 -20.06 -25.85 -1.75
C ASN A 93 -19.13 -26.82 -2.51
N ARG A 94 -18.94 -28.02 -1.95
CA ARG A 94 -18.13 -29.11 -2.52
C ARG A 94 -18.62 -29.62 -3.90
N GLN A 95 -19.79 -29.17 -4.36
CA GLN A 95 -20.35 -29.47 -5.68
C GLN A 95 -20.17 -28.34 -6.72
N SER A 96 -19.51 -27.23 -6.37
CA SER A 96 -19.26 -26.14 -7.30
C SER A 96 -18.16 -26.52 -8.30
N THR A 97 -18.45 -26.42 -9.60
CA THR A 97 -17.46 -26.51 -10.69
C THR A 97 -16.70 -25.19 -10.90
N ARG A 98 -16.96 -24.16 -10.08
CA ARG A 98 -16.22 -22.89 -10.15
C ARG A 98 -14.80 -23.10 -9.63
N LEU A 99 -13.83 -22.69 -10.43
CA LEU A 99 -12.44 -22.58 -10.01
C LEU A 99 -12.35 -21.65 -8.78
N PRO A 100 -11.44 -21.94 -7.83
CA PRO A 100 -11.22 -21.05 -6.71
C PRO A 100 -10.74 -19.68 -7.20
N ASN A 101 -11.24 -18.62 -6.58
CA ASN A 101 -10.71 -17.28 -6.82
C ASN A 101 -9.49 -17.09 -5.91
N HIS A 102 -8.41 -16.62 -6.49
CA HIS A 102 -7.24 -16.19 -5.76
C HIS A 102 -7.22 -14.67 -5.71
N GLN A 103 -6.77 -14.09 -4.60
CA GLN A 103 -6.66 -12.65 -4.43
C GLN A 103 -5.27 -12.25 -3.98
N LEU A 104 -4.70 -11.25 -4.64
CA LEU A 104 -3.59 -10.46 -4.14
C LEU A 104 -4.18 -9.25 -3.41
N ILE A 105 -3.80 -9.05 -2.15
CA ILE A 105 -4.29 -7.95 -1.33
C ILE A 105 -3.11 -7.13 -0.85
N PHE A 106 -3.14 -5.83 -1.09
CA PHE A 106 -2.32 -4.88 -0.35
C PHE A 106 -3.15 -4.19 0.72
N SER A 107 -2.60 -4.10 1.92
CA SER A 107 -3.18 -3.28 2.96
C SER A 107 -2.10 -2.57 3.74
N ALA A 108 -2.33 -1.28 4.00
CA ALA A 108 -1.43 -0.46 4.79
C ALA A 108 -2.23 0.53 5.63
N ARG A 109 -1.57 1.15 6.61
CA ARG A 109 -2.11 2.34 7.28
C ARG A 109 -1.32 3.53 6.79
N TYR A 110 -1.96 4.68 6.74
CA TYR A 110 -1.27 5.88 6.30
C TYR A 110 -1.65 7.12 7.10
N SER A 111 -0.79 8.13 6.99
CA SER A 111 -1.07 9.51 7.37
C SER A 111 -0.52 10.46 6.31
N ALA A 112 -1.27 11.50 5.98
CA ALA A 112 -0.83 12.64 5.20
C ALA A 112 -0.58 13.83 6.13
N ILE A 113 0.57 14.47 6.01
CA ILE A 113 1.02 15.56 6.88
C ILE A 113 1.47 16.73 6.02
N ASP A 114 1.02 17.94 6.37
CA ASP A 114 1.64 19.17 5.90
C ASP A 114 2.98 19.36 6.63
N THR A 115 4.08 19.30 5.89
CA THR A 115 5.43 19.33 6.46
C THR A 115 5.78 20.67 7.10
N GLU A 116 5.14 21.76 6.67
CA GLU A 116 5.40 23.11 7.18
C GLU A 116 4.65 23.36 8.48
N SER A 117 3.33 23.11 8.49
CA SER A 117 2.50 23.33 9.68
C SER A 117 2.53 22.17 10.67
N LYS A 118 3.10 21.02 10.28
CA LYS A 118 3.10 19.74 11.02
C LYS A 118 1.69 19.23 11.35
N LYS A 119 0.69 19.66 10.58
CA LYS A 119 -0.69 19.22 10.77
C LYS A 119 -0.94 17.93 10.02
N ILE A 120 -1.64 17.02 10.68
CA ILE A 120 -2.21 15.83 10.05
C ILE A 120 -3.36 16.32 9.17
N LEU A 121 -3.23 16.13 7.86
CA LEU A 121 -4.25 16.48 6.87
C LEU A 121 -5.27 15.35 6.74
N ALA A 122 -4.78 14.10 6.72
CA ALA A 122 -5.60 12.91 6.62
C ALA A 122 -4.89 11.68 7.17
N TYR A 123 -5.65 10.61 7.41
CA TYR A 123 -5.12 9.31 7.79
C TYR A 123 -6.16 8.23 7.55
N GLY A 124 -5.70 6.98 7.41
CA GLY A 124 -6.62 5.88 7.17
C GLY A 124 -5.95 4.54 6.96
N ILE A 125 -6.71 3.63 6.36
CA ILE A 125 -6.27 2.32 5.90
C ILE A 125 -6.34 2.37 4.39
N LEU A 126 -5.25 1.96 3.73
CA LEU A 126 -5.24 1.65 2.31
C LEU A 126 -5.54 0.16 2.14
N TYR A 127 -6.32 -0.16 1.13
CA TYR A 127 -6.69 -1.49 0.71
C TYR A 127 -6.87 -1.56 -0.83
N SER A 128 -6.04 -2.35 -1.49
CA SER A 128 -6.25 -2.74 -2.88
C SER A 128 -6.28 -4.26 -3.02
N SER A 129 -7.02 -4.77 -4.02
CA SER A 129 -7.12 -6.21 -4.22
C SER A 129 -7.35 -6.61 -5.67
N GLN A 130 -6.57 -7.56 -6.15
CA GLN A 130 -6.69 -8.12 -7.50
C GLN A 130 -7.09 -9.59 -7.44
N THR A 131 -8.09 -9.97 -8.23
CA THR A 131 -8.60 -11.35 -8.29
C THR A 131 -8.12 -12.06 -9.56
N PHE A 132 -7.59 -13.27 -9.41
CA PHE A 132 -7.10 -14.11 -10.51
C PHE A 132 -7.51 -15.58 -10.32
N HIS A 133 -7.54 -16.36 -11.41
CA HIS A 133 -8.07 -17.73 -11.40
C HIS A 133 -7.01 -18.83 -11.46
N PHE A 134 -5.82 -18.54 -11.99
CA PHE A 134 -4.79 -19.56 -12.25
C PHE A 134 -3.44 -19.18 -11.67
N ALA A 135 -2.70 -18.33 -12.38
CA ALA A 135 -1.41 -17.82 -11.96
C ALA A 135 -1.52 -16.32 -11.78
N MET A 136 -0.84 -15.80 -10.77
CA MET A 136 -0.67 -14.37 -10.61
C MET A 136 0.35 -13.89 -11.64
N THR A 137 0.05 -12.78 -12.28
CA THR A 137 0.92 -12.18 -13.28
C THR A 137 1.48 -10.89 -12.75
N LYS A 138 2.58 -10.43 -13.36
CA LYS A 138 3.13 -9.09 -13.10
C LYS A 138 2.07 -7.99 -13.24
N GLY A 139 1.18 -8.10 -14.22
CA GLY A 139 0.08 -7.15 -14.41
C GLY A 139 -0.87 -7.09 -13.22
N ASP A 140 -1.15 -8.21 -12.55
CA ASP A 140 -1.97 -8.21 -11.34
C ASP A 140 -1.29 -7.45 -10.19
N TRP A 141 0.03 -7.58 -10.05
CA TRP A 141 0.75 -6.78 -9.07
C TRP A 141 0.75 -5.29 -9.42
N GLU A 142 0.97 -4.94 -10.69
CA GLU A 142 0.98 -3.56 -11.18
C GLU A 142 -0.39 -2.90 -10.98
N ASN A 143 -1.48 -3.58 -11.33
CA ASN A 143 -2.85 -3.11 -11.10
C ASN A 143 -3.14 -2.89 -9.61
N ALA A 144 -2.67 -3.79 -8.74
CA ALA A 144 -2.82 -3.61 -7.29
C ALA A 144 -2.04 -2.39 -6.76
N ILE A 145 -0.91 -2.04 -7.37
CA ILE A 145 -0.14 -0.82 -7.05
C ILE A 145 -0.86 0.42 -7.56
N GLU A 146 -1.42 0.39 -8.76
CA GLU A 146 -2.22 1.47 -9.34
C GLU A 146 -3.41 1.81 -8.44
N GLU A 147 -4.22 0.81 -8.08
CA GLU A 147 -5.37 1.00 -7.15
C GLU A 147 -4.93 1.57 -5.80
N LEU A 148 -3.77 1.15 -5.28
CA LEU A 148 -3.23 1.67 -4.01
C LEU A 148 -2.85 3.16 -4.14
N ALA A 149 -2.31 3.57 -5.27
CA ALA A 149 -1.93 4.96 -5.55
C ALA A 149 -3.18 5.84 -5.72
N GLU A 150 -4.21 5.35 -6.40
CA GLU A 150 -5.51 6.00 -6.53
C GLU A 150 -6.16 6.21 -5.17
N GLU A 151 -6.25 5.15 -4.35
CA GLU A 151 -6.83 5.26 -3.01
C GLU A 151 -6.07 6.24 -2.12
N LEU A 152 -4.73 6.28 -2.24
CA LEU A 152 -3.90 7.21 -1.47
C LEU A 152 -4.18 8.66 -1.83
N LEU A 153 -4.32 9.00 -3.11
CA LEU A 153 -4.44 10.39 -3.57
C LEU A 153 -5.89 10.85 -3.73
N GLU A 154 -6.76 10.06 -4.33
CA GLU A 154 -8.18 10.40 -4.53
C GLU A 154 -9.00 10.17 -3.25
N GLY A 155 -8.67 9.13 -2.49
CA GLY A 155 -9.33 8.81 -1.21
C GLY A 155 -8.92 9.75 -0.07
N THR A 156 -7.88 10.57 -0.28
CA THR A 156 -7.43 11.56 0.69
C THR A 156 -7.95 12.94 0.32
N PRO A 157 -9.00 13.46 0.98
CA PRO A 157 -9.43 14.84 0.78
C PRO A 157 -8.32 15.78 1.30
N LEU A 158 -7.60 16.40 0.36
CA LEU A 158 -6.61 17.45 0.62
C LEU A 158 -7.25 18.84 0.54
#